data_AF-A0AA39CAF6-F1
#
_entry.id   AF-A0AA39CAF6-F1
#
_cell.length_a   1.000
_cell.length_b   1.000
_cell.length_c   1.000
_cell.angle_alpha   90.00
_cell.angle_beta   90.00
_cell.angle_gamma   90.00
#
_symmetry.space_group_name_H-M   'P 1'
#
loop_
_entity.id
_entity.type
_entity.pdbx_description
1 polymer ?
#
loop_
_entity_poly.entity_id
_entity_poly.type
_entity_poly.pdbx_seq_one_letter_code
_entity_poly.pdbx_strand_id
1 'polypeptide(L)'
;MESEYIIFMNVENAENLEAVNHNSVDDGSIDESIKSKNEDSAFKWPHGAILLLIDEYQKRQTDFSSGKFSHKKLWIQISGVLRAHGHNITGPQCQSKLSGMKKTYKKIKDHNDKSGNSAKKWPCTTVSLTNEITKNE
;
A
#
# COMPACT_ATOMS: atom_id res chain seq x y z
N MET A 1 -12.11 -5.96 -14.01
CA MET A 1 -11.85 -5.14 -12.79
C MET A 1 -10.38 -5.19 -12.37
N GLU A 2 -9.77 -6.37 -12.14
CA GLU A 2 -8.33 -6.45 -11.76
C GLU A 2 -7.38 -5.90 -12.84
N SER A 3 -7.70 -6.04 -14.13
CA SER A 3 -6.88 -5.56 -15.25
C SER A 3 -6.85 -4.04 -15.41
N GLU A 4 -7.95 -3.33 -15.13
CA GLU A 4 -8.00 -1.86 -15.21
C GLU A 4 -7.23 -1.20 -14.07
N TYR A 5 -7.20 -1.86 -12.92
CA TYR A 5 -6.45 -1.46 -11.73
C TYR A 5 -4.94 -1.38 -11.96
N ILE A 6 -4.44 -2.27 -12.80
CA ILE A 6 -3.03 -2.46 -13.18
C ILE A 6 -2.61 -1.39 -14.18
N ILE A 7 -3.51 -1.01 -15.10
CA ILE A 7 -3.28 0.06 -16.08
C ILE A 7 -3.20 1.43 -15.39
N PHE A 8 -4.06 1.69 -14.39
CA PHE A 8 -4.08 2.97 -13.67
C PHE A 8 -2.84 3.25 -12.81
N MET A 9 -2.19 2.22 -12.26
CA MET A 9 -0.94 2.41 -11.50
C MET A 9 0.27 2.79 -12.38
N ASN A 10 0.12 2.80 -13.72
CA ASN A 10 1.16 3.22 -14.67
C ASN A 10 1.14 4.73 -14.99
N VAL A 11 0.07 5.46 -14.64
CA VAL A 11 -0.05 6.91 -14.80
C VAL A 11 0.22 7.57 -13.45
N GLU A 12 1.49 7.84 -13.15
CA GLU A 12 2.00 8.90 -12.26
C GLU A 12 3.46 8.56 -11.94
N ASN A 13 4.35 9.07 -12.79
CA ASN A 13 5.79 9.04 -12.61
C ASN A 13 6.24 10.50 -12.41
N ALA A 14 7.11 10.72 -11.41
CA ALA A 14 7.55 12.01 -10.84
C ALA A 14 6.41 12.73 -10.09
N GLU A 15 6.45 12.99 -8.78
CA GLU A 15 7.53 13.55 -7.96
C GLU A 15 7.38 13.05 -6.51
N ASN A 16 8.48 12.64 -5.87
CA ASN A 16 9.07 13.32 -4.71
C ASN A 16 9.95 12.33 -3.93
N LEU A 17 11.23 12.36 -4.25
CA LEU A 17 12.31 11.85 -3.43
C LEU A 17 12.63 12.95 -2.43
N GLU A 18 12.15 12.85 -1.20
CA GLU A 18 12.83 13.54 -0.09
C GLU A 18 13.67 12.54 0.68
N ALA A 19 14.96 12.86 0.67
CA ALA A 19 16.06 12.15 1.26
C ALA A 19 16.14 12.42 2.77
N VAL A 20 16.50 11.36 3.50
CA VAL A 20 17.36 11.32 4.70
C VAL A 20 16.88 12.08 5.95
N ASN A 21 16.63 11.31 7.02
CA ASN A 21 17.14 11.70 8.33
C ASN A 21 18.14 10.63 8.80
N HIS A 22 19.39 11.04 8.91
CA HIS A 22 20.54 10.29 9.38
C HIS A 22 20.66 10.57 10.88
N ASN A 23 20.53 9.56 11.72
CA ASN A 23 21.10 9.62 13.07
C ASN A 23 21.92 8.35 13.27
N SER A 24 23.22 8.49 13.00
CA SER A 24 24.26 7.63 13.51
C SER A 24 24.40 7.84 15.01
N VAL A 25 24.44 6.74 15.74
CA VAL A 25 25.37 6.56 16.87
C VAL A 25 25.73 5.07 16.93
N ASP A 26 27.03 4.86 17.10
CA ASP A 26 27.77 3.62 17.40
C ASP A 26 27.28 2.99 18.73
N ASP A 27 27.67 1.82 19.23
CA ASP A 27 28.75 0.84 19.07
C ASP A 27 28.24 -0.45 19.76
N GLY A 28 28.79 -1.61 19.43
CA GLY A 28 28.59 -2.83 20.22
C GLY A 28 28.09 -4.05 19.44
N SER A 29 29.03 -4.75 18.82
CA SER A 29 28.91 -6.16 18.43
C SER A 29 28.74 -7.05 19.68
N ILE A 30 27.82 -8.02 19.66
CA ILE A 30 28.00 -9.43 20.11
C ILE A 30 26.74 -10.24 19.76
N ASP A 31 26.94 -11.14 18.80
CA ASP A 31 26.54 -12.55 18.68
C ASP A 31 25.13 -13.04 19.09
N GLU A 32 24.38 -13.40 18.04
CA GLU A 32 23.52 -14.56 17.80
C GLU A 32 22.84 -15.32 18.98
N SER A 33 21.53 -15.51 18.79
CA SER A 33 20.71 -16.64 19.29
C SER A 33 20.08 -16.54 20.68
N ILE A 34 19.05 -15.70 20.81
CA ILE A 34 17.78 -16.14 21.42
C ILE A 34 16.61 -15.70 20.52
N LYS A 35 15.98 -16.70 19.90
CA LYS A 35 14.70 -16.65 19.19
C LYS A 35 13.60 -16.18 20.15
N SER A 36 13.46 -14.87 20.32
CA SER A 36 12.38 -14.25 21.07
C SER A 36 11.16 -14.10 20.15
N LYS A 37 10.18 -14.97 20.38
CA LYS A 37 8.81 -14.84 19.85
C LYS A 37 8.24 -13.48 20.27
N ASN A 38 8.26 -12.50 19.38
CA ASN A 38 7.33 -11.38 19.46
C ASN A 38 6.42 -11.48 18.24
N GLU A 39 5.26 -12.07 18.47
CA GLU A 39 4.07 -11.87 17.66
C GLU A 39 3.60 -10.42 17.85
N ASP A 40 4.41 -9.47 17.40
CA ASP A 40 4.01 -8.08 17.32
C ASP A 40 2.99 -8.01 16.20
N SER A 41 1.72 -7.82 16.55
CA SER A 41 0.63 -7.73 15.60
C SER A 41 0.83 -6.47 14.74
N ALA A 42 1.68 -6.57 13.72
CA ALA A 42 1.87 -5.53 12.73
C ALA A 42 0.49 -5.20 12.18
N PHE A 43 0.06 -3.94 12.35
CA PHE A 43 -1.26 -3.48 11.97
C PHE A 43 -1.59 -3.95 10.54
N LYS A 44 -2.45 -4.95 10.44
CA LYS A 44 -2.84 -5.54 9.16
C LYS A 44 -3.99 -4.70 8.63
N TRP A 45 -3.75 -4.06 7.49
CA TRP A 45 -4.78 -3.29 6.80
C TRP A 45 -5.99 -4.18 6.49
N PRO A 46 -7.18 -3.86 7.01
CA PRO A 46 -8.40 -4.57 6.66
C PRO A 46 -8.63 -4.50 5.15
N HIS A 47 -9.16 -5.56 4.55
CA HIS A 47 -9.39 -5.59 3.10
C HIS A 47 -10.34 -4.46 2.66
N GLY A 48 -11.43 -4.23 3.40
CA GLY A 48 -12.34 -3.11 3.16
C GLY A 48 -11.66 -1.74 3.19
N ALA A 49 -10.69 -1.54 4.10
CA ALA A 49 -9.93 -0.30 4.17
C ALA A 49 -9.01 -0.10 2.95
N ILE A 50 -8.45 -1.19 2.41
CA ILE A 50 -7.62 -1.15 1.20
C ILE A 50 -8.48 -0.77 0.00
N LEU A 51 -9.63 -1.43 -0.18
CA LEU A 51 -10.55 -1.14 -1.28
C LEU A 51 -11.03 0.32 -1.23
N LEU A 52 -11.47 0.77 -0.04
CA LEU A 52 -11.94 2.14 0.15
C LEU A 52 -10.85 3.19 -0.08
N LEU A 53 -9.61 2.91 0.35
CA LEU A 53 -8.45 3.78 0.09
C LEU A 53 -8.27 4.00 -1.42
N ILE A 54 -8.34 2.94 -2.20
CA ILE A 54 -8.07 3.04 -3.62
C ILE A 54 -9.23 3.71 -4.36
N ASP A 55 -10.47 3.36 -4.02
CA ASP A 55 -11.67 3.99 -4.57
C ASP A 55 -11.66 5.51 -4.33
N GLU A 56 -11.40 5.95 -3.09
CA GLU A 56 -11.32 7.38 -2.76
C GLU A 56 -10.14 8.08 -3.44
N TYR A 57 -9.01 7.39 -3.62
CA TYR A 57 -7.89 7.94 -4.36
C TYR A 57 -8.23 8.13 -5.85
N GLN A 58 -8.92 7.17 -6.47
CA GLN A 58 -9.34 7.27 -7.88
C GLN A 58 -10.29 8.45 -8.11
N LYS A 59 -11.29 8.63 -7.23
CA LYS A 59 -12.23 9.76 -7.32
C LYS A 59 -11.54 11.14 -7.26
N ARG A 60 -10.36 11.20 -6.63
CA ARG A 60 -9.60 12.44 -6.39
C ARG A 60 -8.35 12.55 -7.26
N GLN A 61 -8.14 11.65 -8.22
CA GLN A 61 -6.89 11.61 -8.98
C GLN A 61 -6.63 12.91 -9.74
N THR A 62 -7.67 13.48 -10.35
CA THR A 62 -7.58 14.78 -11.03
C THR A 62 -7.16 15.91 -10.07
N ASP A 63 -7.57 15.85 -8.81
CA ASP A 63 -7.15 16.80 -7.79
C ASP A 63 -5.67 16.64 -7.44
N PHE A 64 -5.16 15.40 -7.37
CA PHE A 64 -3.74 15.11 -7.16
C PHE A 64 -2.86 15.62 -8.30
N SER A 65 -3.32 15.52 -9.55
CA SER A 65 -2.56 15.96 -10.73
C SER A 65 -2.75 17.46 -11.05
N SER A 66 -3.85 18.09 -10.61
CA SER A 66 -4.15 19.49 -10.96
C SER A 66 -3.36 20.54 -10.16
N GLY A 67 -2.72 20.14 -9.06
CA GLY A 67 -2.00 21.06 -8.17
C GLY A 67 -2.87 22.05 -7.38
N LYS A 68 -4.21 22.02 -7.57
CA LYS A 68 -5.16 22.91 -6.88
C LYS A 68 -5.20 22.69 -5.37
N PHE A 69 -4.91 21.47 -4.93
CA PHE A 69 -4.88 21.08 -3.52
C PHE A 69 -3.53 20.46 -3.19
N SER A 70 -3.01 20.75 -1.99
CA SER A 70 -1.83 20.05 -1.51
C SER A 70 -2.13 18.57 -1.30
N HIS A 71 -1.19 17.69 -1.64
CA HIS A 71 -1.33 16.25 -1.43
C HIS A 71 -1.64 15.92 0.03
N LYS A 72 -1.03 16.65 0.98
CA LYS A 72 -1.32 16.54 2.42
C LYS A 72 -2.82 16.69 2.71
N LYS A 73 -3.48 17.70 2.12
CA LYS A 73 -4.91 17.95 2.30
C LYS A 73 -5.75 16.81 1.71
N LEU A 74 -5.41 16.34 0.52
CA LEU A 74 -6.11 15.23 -0.13
C LEU A 74 -6.01 13.93 0.68
N TRP A 75 -4.83 13.61 1.20
CA TRP A 75 -4.64 12.44 2.07
C TRP A 75 -5.43 12.55 3.38
N ILE A 76 -5.50 13.73 3.98
CA ILE A 76 -6.35 13.96 5.16
C ILE A 76 -7.82 13.72 4.83
N GLN A 77 -8.31 14.21 3.69
CA GLN A 77 -9.70 13.99 3.27
C GLN A 77 -10.02 12.51 3.06
N ILE A 78 -9.14 11.77 2.36
CA ILE A 78 -9.27 10.32 2.18
C ILE A 78 -9.30 9.61 3.54
N SER A 79 -8.38 9.97 4.44
CA SER A 79 -8.36 9.38 5.78
C SER A 79 -9.62 9.68 6.60
N GLY A 80 -10.25 10.84 6.38
CA GLY A 80 -11.53 11.18 6.98
C GLY A 80 -12.65 10.24 6.55
N VAL A 81 -12.70 9.89 5.25
CA VAL A 81 -13.65 8.90 4.73
C VAL A 81 -13.38 7.53 5.33
N LEU A 82 -12.13 7.07 5.35
CA LEU A 82 -11.78 5.78 5.97
C LEU A 82 -12.22 5.71 7.44
N ARG A 83 -12.01 6.79 8.21
CA ARG A 83 -12.42 6.88 9.61
C ARG A 83 -13.93 6.88 9.78
N ALA A 84 -14.67 7.56 8.89
CA ALA A 84 -16.14 7.51 8.89
C ALA A 84 -16.68 6.09 8.64
N HIS A 85 -15.93 5.27 7.90
CA HIS A 85 -16.22 3.85 7.69
C HIS A 85 -15.66 2.92 8.78
N GLY A 86 -15.22 3.47 9.92
CA GLY A 86 -14.74 2.70 11.08
C GLY A 86 -13.28 2.27 11.01
N HIS A 87 -12.51 2.75 10.02
CA HIS A 87 -11.08 2.48 9.92
C HIS A 87 -10.26 3.63 10.51
N ASN A 88 -9.68 3.44 11.70
CA ASN A 88 -8.87 4.47 12.35
C ASN A 88 -7.47 4.58 11.71
N ILE A 89 -7.42 5.14 10.51
CA ILE A 89 -6.23 5.27 9.66
C ILE A 89 -6.01 6.74 9.33
N THR A 90 -4.75 7.18 9.37
CA THR A 90 -4.35 8.58 9.13
C THR A 90 -3.94 8.83 7.67
N GLY A 91 -3.92 10.11 7.26
CA GLY A 91 -3.48 10.51 5.92
C GLY A 91 -2.08 10.00 5.54
N PRO A 92 -1.05 10.16 6.38
CA PRO A 92 0.29 9.61 6.11
C PRO A 92 0.31 8.08 5.96
N GLN A 93 -0.52 7.35 6.72
CA GLN A 93 -0.68 5.91 6.56
C GLN A 93 -1.32 5.55 5.22
N CYS A 94 -2.33 6.30 4.77
CA CYS A 94 -2.95 6.15 3.45
C CYS A 94 -1.93 6.31 2.32
N GLN A 95 -1.16 7.41 2.36
CA GLN A 95 -0.09 7.67 1.40
C GLN A 95 0.96 6.55 1.38
N SER A 96 1.43 6.14 2.56
CA SER A 96 2.45 5.09 2.69
C SER A 96 1.96 3.76 2.14
N LYS A 97 0.70 3.40 2.44
CA LYS A 97 0.08 2.16 1.95
C LYS A 97 -0.06 2.16 0.43
N LEU A 98 -0.62 3.24 -0.14
CA LEU A 98 -0.78 3.33 -1.60
C LEU A 98 0.57 3.35 -2.32
N SER A 99 1.57 4.09 -1.80
CA SER A 99 2.93 4.09 -2.36
C SER A 99 3.57 2.70 -2.31
N GLY A 100 3.42 1.97 -1.20
CA GLY A 100 3.90 0.59 -1.08
C GLY A 100 3.24 -0.37 -2.08
N MET A 101 1.93 -0.20 -2.33
CA MET A 101 1.20 -0.95 -3.34
C MET A 101 1.72 -0.61 -4.76
N LYS A 102 1.85 0.68 -5.12
CA LYS A 102 2.44 1.10 -6.40
C LYS A 102 3.84 0.51 -6.62
N LYS A 103 4.71 0.56 -5.61
CA LYS A 103 6.09 0.03 -5.67
C LYS A 103 6.13 -1.48 -5.90
N THR A 104 5.37 -2.24 -5.13
CA THR A 104 5.38 -3.71 -5.28
C THR A 104 4.81 -4.09 -6.65
N TYR A 105 3.81 -3.35 -7.16
CA TYR A 105 3.20 -3.63 -8.45
C TYR A 105 4.23 -3.45 -9.56
N LYS A 106 4.95 -2.31 -9.54
CA LYS A 106 6.05 -2.04 -10.45
C LYS A 106 7.10 -3.15 -10.43
N LYS A 107 7.52 -3.61 -9.24
CA LYS A 107 8.48 -4.73 -9.11
C LYS A 107 7.99 -6.02 -9.77
N ILE A 108 6.70 -6.33 -9.65
CA ILE A 108 6.12 -7.54 -10.26
C ILE A 108 6.01 -7.38 -11.77
N LYS A 109 5.60 -6.21 -12.26
CA LYS A 109 5.58 -5.90 -13.69
C LYS A 109 6.99 -6.03 -14.29
N ASP A 110 7.98 -5.35 -13.70
CA ASP A 110 9.38 -5.39 -14.17
C ASP A 110 9.97 -6.80 -14.11
N HIS A 111 9.52 -7.64 -13.18
CA HIS A 111 9.91 -9.04 -13.12
C HIS A 111 9.30 -9.87 -14.25
N ASN A 112 8.03 -9.63 -14.57
CA ASN A 112 7.30 -10.39 -15.58
C ASN A 112 7.63 -9.95 -17.01
N ASP A 113 8.08 -8.69 -17.20
CA ASP A 113 8.50 -8.17 -18.51
C ASP A 113 9.88 -8.73 -18.95
N LYS A 114 10.60 -9.46 -18.07
CA LYS A 114 11.90 -10.09 -18.39
C LYS A 114 11.70 -11.52 -18.90
N SER A 115 12.16 -11.78 -20.12
CA SER A 115 12.18 -13.13 -20.72
C SER A 115 12.96 -14.12 -19.84
N GLY A 116 12.42 -15.33 -19.66
CA GLY A 116 13.01 -16.39 -18.84
C GLY A 116 12.58 -16.40 -17.37
N ASN A 117 11.82 -15.40 -16.91
CA ASN A 117 11.27 -15.39 -15.55
C ASN A 117 9.93 -16.14 -15.45
N SER A 118 9.70 -16.80 -14.32
CA SER A 118 8.39 -17.34 -13.95
C SER A 118 7.44 -16.21 -13.55
N ALA A 119 6.24 -16.18 -14.12
CA ALA A 119 5.27 -15.12 -13.84
C ALA A 119 4.94 -15.02 -12.34
N LYS A 120 5.05 -13.81 -11.78
CA LYS A 120 4.63 -13.49 -10.41
C LYS A 120 3.24 -12.85 -10.42
N LYS A 121 2.37 -13.29 -9.51
CA LYS A 121 1.03 -12.71 -9.31
C LYS A 121 1.08 -11.61 -8.24
N TRP A 122 0.28 -10.57 -8.44
CA TRP A 122 0.05 -9.50 -7.47
C TRP A 122 -0.57 -10.05 -6.17
N PRO A 123 0.06 -9.88 -5.00
CA PRO A 123 -0.46 -10.48 -3.75
C PRO A 123 -1.74 -9.86 -3.19
N CYS A 124 -2.14 -8.66 -3.63
CA CYS A 124 -3.15 -7.85 -2.92
C CYS A 124 -4.60 -8.37 -3.07
N THR A 125 -4.87 -9.43 -3.84
CA THR A 125 -6.23 -9.97 -4.04
C THR A 125 -6.43 -11.41 -3.55
N THR A 126 -5.41 -12.06 -2.99
CA THR A 126 -5.46 -13.53 -2.74
C THR A 126 -6.11 -13.94 -1.41
N VAL A 127 -6.49 -13.03 -0.52
CA VAL A 127 -6.93 -13.41 0.86
C VAL A 127 -8.44 -13.64 1.01
N SER A 128 -9.24 -13.71 -0.05
CA SER A 128 -10.71 -13.86 0.11
C SER A 128 -11.43 -14.97 -0.69
N LEU A 129 -10.76 -15.83 -1.47
CA LEU A 129 -11.51 -16.91 -2.15
C LEU A 129 -11.86 -18.13 -1.27
N THR A 130 -11.50 -18.15 0.01
CA THR A 130 -11.74 -19.32 0.87
C THR A 130 -12.75 -19.11 2.01
N ASN A 131 -13.39 -17.95 2.14
CA ASN A 131 -14.28 -17.68 3.29
C ASN A 131 -15.77 -17.46 2.97
N GLU A 132 -16.24 -17.76 1.75
CA GLU A 132 -17.66 -17.66 1.39
C GLU A 132 -18.31 -19.00 0.96
N ILE A 133 -17.64 -20.16 1.13
CA ILE A 133 -18.22 -21.46 0.73
C ILE A 133 -18.77 -22.30 1.91
N THR A 134 -18.54 -21.93 3.19
CA THR A 134 -18.97 -22.76 4.34
C THR A 134 -19.93 -22.09 5.32
N LYS A 135 -20.86 -21.24 4.84
CA LYS A 135 -22.00 -20.76 5.65
C LYS A 135 -23.32 -20.80 4.89
N ASN A 136 -23.58 -21.93 4.26
CA ASN A 136 -24.91 -22.27 3.77
C ASN A 136 -24.99 -23.79 3.65
N GLU A 137 -25.06 -24.44 4.82
CA GLU A 137 -25.78 -25.69 5.03
C GLU A 137 -26.44 -25.64 6.42
#